data_AF-A0A2V5UT69-F1
#
_entry.id   AF-A0A2V5UT69-F1
#
_cell.length_a   1.000
_cell.length_b   1.000
_cell.length_c   1.000
_cell.angle_alpha   90.00
_cell.angle_beta   90.00
_cell.angle_gamma   90.00
#
_symmetry.space_group_name_H-M   'P 1'
#
loop_
_entity.id
_entity.type
_entity.pdbx_description
1 polymer ?
#
loop_
_entity_poly.entity_id
_entity_poly.type
_entity_poly.pdbx_seq_one_letter_code
_entity_poly.pdbx_strand_id
1 'polypeptide(L)' 'MVRTQIYLTEREHRSLDSLAKANSCSKSEIIRKAVDEFVSKSSRPGRLEALRKARGIWKGRKDLPDIRAMRRAWRRRSWS' A
#
# COMPACT_ATOMS: atom_id res chain seq x y z
N MET A 1 -16.91 -5.49 -14.54
CA MET A 1 -15.96 -4.42 -14.94
C MET A 1 -16.64 -3.50 -15.92
N VAL A 2 -16.37 -2.20 -15.88
CA VAL A 2 -16.86 -1.23 -16.86
C VAL A 2 -15.81 -1.09 -17.97
N ARG A 3 -16.22 -1.19 -19.25
CA ARG A 3 -15.30 -1.01 -20.37
C ARG A 3 -14.89 0.46 -20.45
N THR A 4 -13.59 0.71 -20.36
CA THR A 4 -13.01 2.05 -20.47
C THR A 4 -11.98 2.05 -21.58
N GLN A 5 -12.06 3.02 -22.48
CA GLN A 5 -11.04 3.26 -23.51
C GLN A 5 -10.10 4.35 -23.01
N ILE A 6 -8.80 4.09 -23.07
CA ILE A 6 -7.76 5.04 -22.69
C ILE A 6 -6.76 5.17 -23.84
N TYR A 7 -6.24 6.38 -24.02
CA TYR A 7 -5.15 6.62 -24.96
C TYR A 7 -3.82 6.43 -24.25
N LEU A 8 -2.91 5.72 -24.89
CA LEU A 8 -1.55 5.52 -24.42
C LEU A 8 -0.60 5.99 -25.52
N THR A 9 0.56 6.49 -25.12
CA THR A 9 1.65 6.70 -26.07
C THR A 9 2.09 5.35 -26.63
N GLU A 10 2.69 5.39 -27.83
CA GLU A 10 3.22 4.18 -28.46
C GLU A 10 4.26 3.47 -27.56
N ARG A 11 5.08 4.26 -26.85
CA ARG A 11 6.07 3.76 -25.91
C ARG A 11 5.42 3.01 -24.75
N GLU A 12 4.39 3.57 -24.12
CA GLU A 12 3.66 2.91 -23.03
C GLU A 12 2.99 1.62 -23.50
N HIS A 13 2.39 1.62 -24.70
CA HIS A 13 1.78 0.43 -25.27
C HIS A 13 2.82 -0.69 -25.47
N ARG A 14 3.99 -0.37 -26.05
CA ARG A 14 5.08 -1.34 -26.22
C ARG A 14 5.60 -1.85 -24.87
N SER A 15 5.74 -0.97 -23.88
CA SER A 15 6.15 -1.39 -22.52
C SER A 15 5.13 -2.34 -21.87
N LEU A 16 3.83 -2.09 -22.04
CA LEU A 16 2.78 -2.99 -21.57
C LEU A 16 2.83 -4.36 -22.26
N ASP A 17 3.09 -4.40 -23.57
CA ASP A 17 3.26 -5.66 -24.30
C ASP A 17 4.45 -6.48 -23.77
N SER A 18 5.59 -5.83 -23.54
CA SER A 18 6.76 -6.48 -22.95
C SER A 18 6.48 -7.02 -21.55
N LEU A 19 5.80 -6.23 -20.70
CA LEU A 19 5.45 -6.64 -19.34
C LEU A 19 4.44 -7.79 -19.32
N ALA A 20 3.42 -7.75 -20.18
CA ALA A 20 2.42 -8.80 -20.32
C ALA A 20 3.05 -10.14 -20.68
N LYS A 21 3.99 -10.13 -21.65
CA LYS A 21 4.74 -11.31 -22.07
C LYS A 21 5.62 -11.86 -20.93
N ALA A 22 6.33 -10.98 -20.23
CA ALA A 22 7.23 -11.37 -19.14
C ALA A 22 6.50 -11.97 -17.93
N ASN A 23 5.25 -11.55 -17.67
CA ASN A 23 4.49 -11.95 -16.49
C ASN A 23 3.34 -12.92 -16.79
N SER A 24 3.24 -13.42 -18.03
CA SER A 24 2.16 -14.31 -18.49
C SER A 24 0.75 -13.81 -18.12
N CYS A 25 0.54 -12.49 -18.19
CA CYS A 25 -0.72 -11.86 -17.81
C CYS A 25 -1.20 -10.87 -18.89
N SER A 26 -2.48 -10.51 -18.86
CA SER A 26 -3.05 -9.62 -19.88
C SER A 26 -2.67 -8.15 -19.63
N LYS A 27 -2.57 -7.35 -20.70
CA LYS A 27 -2.39 -5.88 -20.61
C LYS A 27 -3.42 -5.23 -19.70
N SER A 28 -4.69 -5.63 -19.85
CA SER A 28 -5.79 -5.13 -19.01
C SER A 28 -5.61 -5.46 -17.53
N GLU A 29 -4.99 -6.60 -17.20
CA GLU A 29 -4.67 -6.94 -15.80
C GLU A 29 -3.57 -6.07 -15.22
N ILE A 30 -2.51 -5.80 -16.00
CA ILE A 30 -1.43 -4.90 -15.59
C ILE A 30 -1.98 -3.49 -15.36
N ILE A 31 -2.77 -2.97 -16.32
CA ILE A 31 -3.38 -1.63 -16.21
C ILE A 31 -4.24 -1.55 -14.96
N ARG A 32 -5.07 -2.56 -14.67
CA ARG A 32 -5.88 -2.59 -13.45
C ARG A 32 -5.04 -2.60 -12.19
N LYS A 33 -4.01 -3.45 -12.10
CA LYS A 33 -3.11 -3.48 -10.93
C LYS A 33 -2.44 -2.13 -10.71
N ALA A 34 -1.97 -1.49 -11.78
CA ALA A 34 -1.35 -0.18 -11.69
C ALA A 34 -2.33 0.90 -11.22
N VAL A 35 -3.57 0.88 -11.72
CA VAL A 35 -4.64 1.80 -11.28
C VAL A 35 -4.98 1.54 -9.81
N ASP A 36 -5.17 0.29 -9.40
CA ASP A 36 -5.48 -0.07 -8.01
C ASP A 36 -4.35 0.38 -7.05
N GLU A 37 -3.10 0.16 -7.43
CA GLU A 37 -1.94 0.58 -6.66
C GLU A 37 -1.84 2.11 -6.59
N PHE A 38 -2.07 2.81 -7.69
CA PHE A 38 -2.06 4.27 -7.74
C PHE A 38 -3.18 4.87 -6.89
N VAL A 39 -4.40 4.33 -6.99
CA VAL A 39 -5.55 4.74 -6.18
C VAL A 39 -5.29 4.46 -4.71
N SER A 40 -4.77 3.30 -4.36
CA SER A 40 -4.41 2.94 -2.97
C SER A 40 -3.35 3.88 -2.38
N LYS A 41 -2.30 4.17 -3.16
CA LYS A 41 -1.24 5.12 -2.77
C LYS A 41 -1.78 6.55 -2.63
N SER A 42 -2.64 6.97 -3.54
CA SER A 42 -3.21 8.32 -3.58
C SER A 42 -4.36 8.52 -2.59
N SER A 43 -5.03 7.44 -2.17
CA SER A 43 -6.07 7.42 -1.13
C SER A 43 -5.49 7.41 0.29
N ARG A 44 -4.19 7.69 0.44
CA ARG A 44 -3.51 7.95 1.72
C ARG A 44 -4.00 9.15 2.56
N PRO A 45 -4.94 10.03 2.16
CA PRO A 45 -5.62 10.89 3.13
C PRO A 45 -6.25 10.06 4.25
N GLY A 46 -6.82 8.89 3.94
CA GLY A 46 -7.45 7.99 4.91
C GLY A 46 -6.48 7.40 5.94
N ARG A 47 -5.21 7.17 5.59
CA ARG A 47 -4.23 6.64 6.56
C ARG A 47 -3.84 7.69 7.59
N LEU A 48 -3.56 8.92 7.16
CA LEU A 48 -3.23 10.00 8.09
C LEU A 48 -4.45 10.39 8.93
N GLU A 49 -5.63 10.47 8.31
CA GLU A 49 -6.92 10.64 8.99
C GLU A 49 -7.19 9.52 10.00
N ALA A 50 -7.01 8.24 9.64
CA ALA A 50 -7.19 7.11 10.54
C ALA A 50 -6.18 7.12 11.69
N LEU A 51 -4.91 7.48 11.43
CA LEU A 51 -3.90 7.67 12.47
C LEU A 51 -4.23 8.84 13.39
N ARG A 52 -4.80 9.93 12.85
CA ARG A 52 -5.30 11.07 13.63
C ARG A 52 -6.50 10.67 14.49
N LYS A 53 -7.46 9.93 13.95
CA LYS A 53 -8.61 9.38 14.70
C LYS A 53 -8.16 8.39 15.77
N ALA A 54 -7.11 7.60 15.50
CA ALA A 54 -6.52 6.68 16.45
C ALA A 54 -5.60 7.35 17.50
N ARG A 55 -5.30 8.64 17.35
CA ARG A 55 -4.43 9.38 18.26
C ARG A 55 -5.09 9.47 19.63
N GLY A 56 -4.49 8.80 20.61
CA GLY A 56 -4.95 8.86 21.99
C GLY A 56 -5.92 7.74 22.40
N ILE A 57 -6.28 6.81 21.52
CA ILE A 57 -7.10 5.61 21.87
C ILE A 57 -6.49 4.82 23.04
N TRP A 58 -5.16 4.83 23.15
CA TRP A 58 -4.42 4.14 24.20
C TRP A 58 -3.99 5.07 25.34
N LYS A 59 -4.33 6.36 25.28
CA LYS A 59 -3.93 7.37 26.28
C LYS A 59 -4.83 7.23 27.50
N GLY A 60 -4.29 6.66 28.58
CA GLY A 60 -4.99 6.52 29.86
C GLY A 60 -5.55 5.12 30.16
N ARG A 61 -5.36 4.17 29.23
CA ARG A 61 -5.62 2.76 29.51
C ARG A 61 -4.61 2.23 30.54
N LYS A 62 -5.12 1.68 31.64
CA LYS A 62 -4.34 1.14 32.77
C LYS A 62 -4.09 -0.37 32.66
N ASP A 63 -4.78 -1.02 31.73
CA ASP A 63 -4.70 -2.44 31.43
C ASP A 63 -3.56 -2.79 30.44
N LEU A 64 -2.82 -1.78 29.99
CA LEU A 64 -1.70 -1.99 29.08
C LEU A 64 -0.44 -2.40 29.85
N PRO A 65 0.28 -3.43 29.40
CA PRO A 65 1.60 -3.76 29.93
C PRO A 65 2.58 -2.60 29.73
N ASP A 66 3.68 -2.57 30.47
CA ASP A 66 4.70 -1.52 30.33
C ASP A 66 5.27 -1.48 28.91
N ILE A 67 4.73 -0.55 28.11
CA ILE A 67 5.06 -0.33 26.71
C ILE A 67 6.57 0.01 26.57
N ARG A 68 7.17 0.66 27.57
CA ARG A 68 8.61 0.99 27.55
C ARG A 68 9.46 -0.25 27.78
N ALA A 69 9.04 -1.18 28.64
CA ALA A 69 9.72 -2.47 28.82
C ALA A 69 9.64 -3.31 27.54
N MET A 70 8.46 -3.40 26.92
CA MET A 70 8.27 -4.14 25.66
C MET A 70 9.14 -3.60 24.52
N ARG A 71 9.22 -2.26 24.37
CA ARG A 71 10.07 -1.61 23.36
C ARG A 71 11.56 -1.91 23.57
N ARG A 72 12.02 -1.92 24.82
CA ARG A 72 13.41 -2.27 25.17
C ARG A 72 13.72 -3.75 24.88
N ALA A 73 12.77 -4.66 25.12
CA ALA A 73 12.92 -6.07 24.81
C ALA A 73 13.00 -6.34 23.30
N TRP A 74 12.19 -5.63 22.50
CA TRP A 74 12.24 -5.74 21.03
C TRP A 74 13.55 -5.22 20.42
N ARG A 75 14.09 -4.08 20.91
CA ARG A 75 15.38 -3.55 20.45
C ARG A 75 16.56 -4.48 20.73
N ARG A 76 16.50 -5.26 21.82
CA ARG A 76 17.53 -6.25 22.16
C ARG A 76 17.51 -7.51 21.28
N ARG A 77 16.40 -7.76 20.59
CA ARG A 77 16.21 -8.95 19.73
C ARG A 77 16.49 -8.67 18.25
N SER A 78 16.60 -7.40 17.84
CA SER A 78 16.88 -7.00 16.46
C SER A 78 18.38 -6.96 16.10
N TRP A 79 19.24 -7.52 16.95
CA TRP A 79 20.67 -7.70 16.70
C TRP A 79 21.07 -9.09 17.22
N SER A 80 20.80 -10.10 16.39
CA SER A 80 21.46 -11.41 16.35
C SER A 80 21.14 -12.05 15.02
#